data_AF-A0AAE1XV72-F1
#
_entry.id   AF-A0AAE1XV72-F1
#
_cell.length_a   1.000
_cell.length_b   1.000
_cell.length_c   1.000
_cell.angle_alpha   90.00
_cell.angle_beta   90.00
_cell.angle_gamma   90.00
#
_symmetry.space_group_name_H-M   'P 1'
#
loop_
_entity.id
_entity.type
_entity.pdbx_description
1 polymer ?
#
loop_
_entity_poly.entity_id
_entity_poly.type
_entity_poly.pdbx_seq_one_letter_code
_entity_poly.pdbx_strand_id
1 'polypeptide(L)'
;MKQKIVIKLGNGNNRYSSKAMKIAAGVSGVESMTLLGENKDRIMVIGAGIDAVSLTKCMRKKLGSAELISLVPIGNNETEEEKIEAIIQYPKRPSYQYPSWRYY
;
A
#
# COMPACT_ATOMS: atom_id res chain seq x y z
N MET A 1 -12.41 -0.08 14.55
CA MET A 1 -11.58 -1.21 14.10
C MET A 1 -10.16 -0.70 13.93
N LYS A 2 -9.15 -1.39 14.50
CA LYS A 2 -7.76 -1.03 14.26
C LYS A 2 -7.33 -1.60 12.91
N GLN A 3 -6.29 -1.06 12.31
CA GLN A 3 -5.74 -1.49 11.03
C GLN A 3 -4.22 -1.58 11.12
N LYS A 4 -3.67 -2.60 10.48
CA LYS A 4 -2.25 -2.81 10.23
C LYS A 4 -1.98 -2.52 8.77
N ILE A 5 -1.13 -1.55 8.52
CA ILE A 5 -0.82 -1.05 7.18
C ILE A 5 0.68 -1.24 6.94
N VAL A 6 1.06 -1.94 5.87
CA VAL A 6 2.47 -2.10 5.48
C VAL A 6 2.71 -1.40 4.15
N ILE A 7 3.64 -0.45 4.16
CA ILE A 7 4.00 0.37 2.99
C ILE A 7 5.48 0.15 2.70
N LYS A 8 5.80 -0.19 1.45
CA LYS A 8 7.16 -0.20 0.91
C LYS A 8 7.55 1.21 0.47
N LEU A 9 8.74 1.62 0.84
CA LEU A 9 9.40 2.84 0.38
C LEU A 9 10.32 2.48 -0.79
N GLY A 10 10.44 3.34 -1.81
CA GLY A 10 11.23 2.99 -2.99
C GLY A 10 12.74 2.96 -2.76
N ASN A 11 13.26 3.73 -1.78
CA ASN A 11 14.69 3.73 -1.42
C ASN A 11 14.87 3.43 0.08
N GLY A 12 15.54 2.33 0.40
CA GLY A 12 15.92 1.91 1.77
C GLY A 12 17.07 2.74 2.34
N ASN A 13 16.86 4.06 2.45
CA ASN A 13 17.83 4.99 3.03
C ASN A 13 17.25 5.62 4.29
N ASN A 14 18.08 5.82 5.32
CA ASN A 14 17.65 6.35 6.62
C ASN A 14 16.91 7.70 6.53
N ARG A 15 17.28 8.54 5.55
CA ARG A 15 16.59 9.83 5.30
C ARG A 15 15.14 9.66 4.84
N TYR A 16 14.84 8.63 4.04
CA TYR A 16 13.49 8.37 3.52
C TYR A 16 12.60 7.78 4.62
N SER A 17 13.13 6.81 5.39
CA SER A 17 12.40 6.21 6.50
C SER A 17 12.05 7.23 7.59
N SER A 18 12.98 8.12 7.96
CA SER A 18 12.69 9.19 8.91
C SER A 18 11.63 10.18 8.40
N LYS A 19 11.65 10.56 7.12
CA LYS A 19 10.61 11.42 6.53
C LYS A 19 9.26 10.72 6.48
N ALA A 20 9.24 9.44 6.10
CA ALA A 20 8.03 8.65 6.05
C ALA A 20 7.39 8.48 7.43
N MET A 21 8.19 8.23 8.47
CA MET A 21 7.72 8.23 9.86
C MET A 21 7.15 9.58 10.28
N LYS A 22 7.81 10.70 9.95
CA LYS A 22 7.28 12.04 10.25
C LYS A 22 5.92 12.30 9.58
N ILE A 23 5.74 11.82 8.36
CA ILE A 23 4.47 11.94 7.63
C ILE A 23 3.39 11.10 8.29
N ALA A 24 3.69 9.84 8.60
CA ALA A 24 2.75 8.93 9.23
C ALA A 24 2.36 9.40 10.64
N ALA A 25 3.31 9.88 11.44
CA ALA A 25 3.03 10.46 12.77
C ALA A 25 2.13 11.71 12.72
N GLY A 26 2.10 12.42 11.59
CA GLY A 26 1.19 13.55 11.38
C GLY A 26 -0.24 13.16 11.00
N VAL A 27 -0.51 11.87 10.81
CA VAL A 27 -1.86 11.39 10.47
C VAL A 27 -2.63 11.08 11.75
N SER A 28 -3.84 11.63 11.86
CA SER A 28 -4.73 11.35 12.98
C SER A 28 -5.10 9.86 13.01
N GLY A 29 -5.12 9.27 14.21
CA GLY A 29 -5.48 7.87 14.41
C GLY A 29 -4.31 6.88 14.36
N VAL A 30 -3.08 7.34 14.10
CA VAL A 30 -1.87 6.50 14.21
C VAL A 30 -1.50 6.28 15.67
N GLU A 31 -1.38 5.02 16.07
CA GLU A 31 -1.06 4.59 17.44
C GLU A 31 0.38 4.08 17.53
N SER A 32 0.84 3.32 16.53
CA SER A 32 2.19 2.78 16.50
C SER A 32 2.75 2.73 15.08
N MET A 33 4.08 2.83 14.98
CA MET A 33 4.80 2.72 13.71
C MET A 33 6.08 1.93 13.93
N THR A 34 6.44 1.07 12.97
CA THR A 34 7.64 0.25 13.04
C THR A 34 8.33 0.22 11.68
N LEU A 35 9.65 0.40 11.67
CA LEU A 35 10.45 0.18 10.47
C LEU A 35 10.74 -1.32 10.33
N LEU A 36 10.50 -1.86 9.15
CA LEU A 36 10.71 -3.26 8.80
C LEU A 36 11.75 -3.37 7.69
N GLY A 37 12.41 -4.53 7.63
CA GLY A 37 13.45 -4.87 6.63
C GLY A 37 14.85 -4.43 7.05
N GLU A 38 15.87 -5.19 6.63
CA GLU A 38 17.28 -4.90 6.90
C GLU A 38 17.69 -3.50 6.41
N ASN A 39 17.15 -3.11 5.25
CA ASN A 39 17.38 -1.81 4.63
C ASN A 39 16.37 -0.73 5.07
N LYS A 40 15.50 -1.01 6.05
CA LYS A 40 14.43 -0.10 6.50
C LYS A 40 13.56 0.40 5.33
N ASP A 41 13.32 -0.49 4.38
CA ASP A 41 12.60 -0.26 3.13
C ASP A 41 11.09 -0.32 3.34
N ARG A 42 10.61 -0.74 4.51
CA ARG A 42 9.18 -0.90 4.80
C ARG A 42 8.79 -0.23 6.10
N ILE A 43 7.57 0.31 6.15
CA ILE A 43 6.97 0.87 7.35
C ILE A 43 5.66 0.17 7.63
N MET A 44 5.55 -0.35 8.85
CA MET A 44 4.30 -0.81 9.42
C MET A 44 3.67 0.33 10.22
N VAL A 45 2.40 0.61 9.99
CA VAL A 45 1.60 1.60 10.72
C VAL A 45 0.41 0.87 11.32
N ILE A 46 0.17 1.08 12.62
CA ILE A 46 -0.99 0.57 13.35
C ILE A 46 -1.79 1.76 13.84
N GLY A 47 -3.10 1.72 13.63
CA GLY A 47 -4.01 2.72 14.19
C GLY A 47 -5.46 2.53 13.79
N ALA A 48 -6.31 3.46 14.18
CA ALA A 48 -7.76 3.41 13.95
C ALA A 48 -8.20 4.56 13.05
N GLY A 49 -9.05 4.27 12.05
CA GLY A 49 -9.58 5.29 11.13
C GLY A 49 -8.54 5.86 10.16
N ILE A 50 -7.46 5.14 9.88
CA ILE A 50 -6.44 5.56 8.93
C ILE A 50 -6.88 5.21 7.51
N ASP A 51 -6.99 6.20 6.63
CA ASP A 51 -7.13 5.92 5.21
C ASP A 51 -5.76 5.61 4.58
N ALA A 52 -5.56 4.33 4.28
CA ALA A 52 -4.36 3.83 3.65
C ALA A 52 -4.05 4.47 2.28
N VAL A 53 -5.08 4.79 1.49
CA VAL A 53 -4.90 5.34 0.14
C VAL A 53 -4.43 6.78 0.23
N SER A 54 -5.04 7.61 1.10
CA SER A 54 -4.55 8.97 1.33
C SER A 54 -3.17 9.00 1.98
N LEU A 55 -2.88 8.10 2.94
CA LEU A 55 -1.55 7.97 3.54
C LEU A 55 -0.48 7.66 2.48
N THR A 56 -0.70 6.64 1.65
CA THR A 56 0.24 6.24 0.60
C THR A 56 0.37 7.31 -0.49
N LYS A 57 -0.72 8.00 -0.85
CA LYS A 57 -0.69 9.15 -1.77
C LYS A 57 0.13 10.32 -1.20
N CYS A 58 -0.01 10.61 0.10
CA CYS A 58 0.78 11.65 0.78
C CYS A 58 2.27 11.30 0.78
N MET A 59 2.59 10.03 1.06
CA MET A 59 3.96 9.51 0.98
C MET A 59 4.53 9.62 -0.44
N ARG A 60 3.80 9.21 -1.48
CA ARG A 60 4.24 9.36 -2.89
C ARG A 60 4.54 10.81 -3.23
N LYS A 61 3.69 11.76 -2.80
CA LYS A 61 3.91 13.19 -3.04
C LYS A 61 5.17 13.74 -2.38
N LYS A 62 5.47 13.32 -1.14
CA LYS A 62 6.57 13.89 -0.35
C LYS A 62 7.89 13.12 -0.47
N LEU A 63 7.83 11.82 -0.74
CA LEU A 63 8.98 10.92 -0.83
C LEU A 63 9.30 10.54 -2.29
N GLY A 64 8.36 10.71 -3.22
CA GLY A 64 8.46 10.29 -4.62
C GLY A 64 7.87 8.90 -4.86
N SER A 65 8.30 7.90 -4.08
CA SER A 65 7.89 6.50 -4.27
C SER A 65 7.43 5.85 -2.96
N ALA A 66 6.22 5.30 -3.00
CA ALA A 66 5.66 4.47 -1.93
C ALA A 66 4.66 3.48 -2.52
N GLU A 67 4.69 2.24 -2.07
CA GLU A 67 3.82 1.17 -2.55
C GLU A 67 3.11 0.52 -1.37
N LEU A 68 1.80 0.37 -1.49
CA LEU A 68 1.00 -0.29 -0.46
C LEU A 68 1.14 -1.80 -0.64
N ILE A 69 1.67 -2.49 0.37
CA ILE A 69 1.85 -3.95 0.31
C ILE A 69 0.62 -4.64 0.92
N SER A 70 0.25 -4.27 2.14
CA SER A 70 -0.83 -4.94 2.85
C SER A 70 -1.63 -4.01 3.74
N LEU A 71 -2.91 -4.33 3.86
CA LEU A 71 -3.87 -3.70 4.74
C LEU A 71 -4.67 -4.80 5.42
N VAL A 72 -4.51 -4.92 6.73
CA VAL A 72 -5.21 -5.94 7.52
C VAL A 72 -5.97 -5.24 8.65
N PRO A 73 -7.30 -5.37 8.72
CA PRO A 73 -8.04 -4.92 9.89
C PRO A 73 -7.64 -5.77 11.11
N ILE A 74 -7.18 -5.11 12.17
CA ILE A 74 -6.98 -5.72 13.50
C ILE A 74 -8.32 -5.59 14.22
N GLY A 75 -9.16 -6.61 14.05
CA GLY A 75 -10.44 -6.72 14.73
C GLY A 75 -10.83 -8.18 14.85
N ASN A 76 -10.65 -8.75 16.04
CA ASN A 76 -11.18 -9.98 16.62
C ASN A 76 -11.93 -10.99 15.72
N ASN A 77 -11.40 -11.38 14.56
CA ASN A 77 -11.81 -12.59 13.86
C ASN A 77 -10.61 -13.09 13.04
N GLU A 78 -10.10 -14.23 13.45
CA GLU A 78 -9.24 -15.10 12.67
C GLU A 78 -9.97 -15.48 11.36
N THR A 79 -9.23 -15.86 10.31
CA THR A 79 -9.69 -16.36 8.99
C THR A 79 -10.14 -15.35 7.92
N GLU A 80 -9.20 -14.78 7.13
CA GLU A 80 -9.49 -14.22 5.79
C GLU A 80 -8.34 -14.44 4.78
N GLU A 81 -7.59 -15.54 4.88
CA GLU A 81 -6.48 -15.85 3.95
C GLU A 81 -6.98 -16.39 2.58
N GLU A 82 -8.20 -16.93 2.49
CA GLU A 82 -8.70 -17.62 1.28
C GLU A 82 -9.31 -16.71 0.21
N LYS A 83 -9.66 -15.45 0.54
CA LYS A 83 -10.35 -14.55 -0.41
C LYS A 83 -9.41 -13.79 -1.36
N ILE A 84 -8.12 -13.79 -1.09
CA ILE A 84 -7.13 -12.99 -1.83
C ILE A 84 -6.79 -13.65 -3.17
N GLU A 85 -6.73 -14.98 -3.22
CA GLU A 85 -6.33 -15.71 -4.44
C GLU A 85 -7.39 -15.61 -5.56
N ALA A 86 -8.67 -15.56 -5.21
CA ALA A 86 -9.77 -15.47 -6.18
C ALA A 86 -9.84 -14.12 -6.92
N ILE A 87 -9.26 -13.04 -6.38
CA ILE A 87 -9.28 -11.70 -7.01
C ILE A 87 -8.14 -11.53 -8.02
N ILE A 88 -7.03 -12.27 -7.88
CA ILE A 88 -5.83 -12.10 -8.73
C ILE A 88 -6.04 -12.64 -10.15
N GLN A 89 -7.06 -13.47 -10.37
CA GLN A 89 -7.39 -13.96 -11.70
C GLN A 89 -8.17 -12.91 -12.50
N TYR A 90 -7.46 -11.90 -12.99
CA TYR A 90 -8.00 -10.90 -13.92
C TYR A 90 -8.69 -11.61 -15.10
N PRO A 91 -9.92 -11.21 -15.48
CA PRO A 91 -10.53 -11.73 -16.69
C PRO A 91 -9.61 -11.40 -17.88
N LYS A 92 -9.19 -12.43 -18.62
CA LYS A 92 -8.41 -12.26 -19.86
C LYS A 92 -9.18 -11.27 -20.75
N ARG A 93 -8.59 -10.10 -20.99
CA ARG A 93 -9.19 -9.08 -21.87
C ARG A 93 -9.36 -9.68 -23.27
N PRO A 94 -10.52 -9.54 -23.92
CA PRO A 94 -10.67 -9.99 -25.31
C PRO A 94 -9.72 -9.16 -26.19
N SER A 95 -8.94 -9.86 -27.03
CA SER A 95 -8.10 -9.22 -28.03
C SER A 95 -8.97 -8.60 -29.10
N TYR A 96 -9.04 -7.26 -29.14
CA TYR A 96 -9.69 -6.55 -30.24
C TYR A 96 -8.80 -6.66 -31.48
N GLN A 97 -9.14 -7.60 -32.36
CA GLN A 97 -8.56 -7.66 -33.69
C GLN A 97 -9.25 -6.57 -34.53
N TYR A 98 -8.59 -5.42 -34.66
CA TYR A 98 -9.12 -4.32 -35.45
C TYR A 98 -9.24 -4.75 -36.92
N PRO A 99 -10.42 -4.56 -37.55
CA PRO A 99 -10.53 -4.80 -38.98
C PRO A 99 -9.63 -3.79 -39.72
N SER A 100 -8.77 -4.33 -40.58
CA SER A 100 -7.95 -3.55 -41.50
C SER A 100 -8.90 -2.85 -42.48
N TRP A 101 -9.21 -1.59 -42.22
CA TRP A 101 -9.93 -0.76 -43.17
C TRP A 101 -9.02 -0.53 -44.37
N ARG A 102 -9.32 -1.22 -45.47
CA ARG A 102 -8.66 -1.04 -46.75
C ARG A 102 -9.21 0.25 -47.36
N TYR A 103 -8.46 1.34 -47.23
CA TYR A 103 -8.75 2.56 -47.97
C TYR A 103 -8.60 2.26 -49.46
N TYR A 104 -9.70 2.42 -50.19
CA TYR A 104 -9.74 2.46 -51.65
C TYR A 104 -9.37 3.84 -52.14
#